data_AF-A0A958QDZ4-F1
#
_entry.id   AF-A0A958QDZ4-F1
#
_cell.length_a   1.000
_cell.length_b   1.000
_cell.length_c   1.000
_cell.angle_alpha   90.00
_cell.angle_beta   90.00
_cell.angle_gamma   90.00
#
_symmetry.space_group_name_H-M   'P 1'
#
loop_
_entity.id
_entity.type
_entity.pdbx_description
1 polymer ?
#
loop_
_entity_poly.entity_id
_entity_poly.type
_entity_poly.pdbx_seq_one_letter_code
_entity_poly.pdbx_strand_id
1 'polypeptide(L)'
;SVYRIEEWRIFLEDDILKAVENNDDANPYNIMFGITDFQVTLHMVDGSTKTSFDRNDNWTSIAGVEVSLTAEESFRGAPMSRTQSSRFFIRNILSN
;
A
#
# COMPACT_ATOMS: atom_id res chain seq x y z
N SER A 1 -26.34 -11.29 -3.32
CA SER A 1 -25.45 -10.22 -2.81
C SER A 1 -24.88 -9.48 -3.99
N VAL A 2 -25.05 -8.16 -4.05
CA VAL A 2 -24.38 -7.33 -5.07
C VAL A 2 -23.02 -6.96 -4.48
N TYR A 3 -21.95 -7.48 -5.05
CA TYR A 3 -20.59 -7.06 -4.67
C TYR A 3 -20.29 -5.75 -5.40
N ARG A 4 -20.13 -4.65 -4.65
CA ARG A 4 -19.57 -3.42 -5.19
C ARG A 4 -18.07 -3.60 -5.22
N ILE A 5 -17.48 -3.49 -6.40
CA ILE A 5 -16.02 -3.44 -6.55
C ILE A 5 -15.62 -1.98 -6.38
N GLU A 6 -14.74 -1.73 -5.42
CA GLU A 6 -14.13 -0.43 -5.18
C GLU A 6 -12.64 -0.55 -5.52
N GLU A 7 -12.12 0.45 -6.23
CA GLU A 7 -10.71 0.53 -6.59
C GLU A 7 -10.05 1.63 -5.76
N TRP A 8 -8.88 1.34 -5.18
CA TRP A 8 -8.11 2.29 -4.40
C TRP A 8 -6.69 2.39 -4.96
N ARG A 9 -6.24 3.61 -5.23
CA ARG A 9 -4.86 3.93 -5.63
C ARG A 9 -4.20 4.72 -4.51
N ILE A 10 -3.16 4.15 -3.90
CA ILE A 10 -2.42 4.76 -2.80
C ILE A 10 -1.05 5.21 -3.31
N PHE A 11 -0.64 6.43 -2.98
CA PHE A 11 0.63 7.00 -3.41
C PHE A 11 1.14 8.05 -2.42
N LEU A 12 2.43 8.34 -2.48
CA LEU A 12 3.09 9.36 -1.67
C LEU A 12 3.32 10.62 -2.54
N GLU A 13 2.89 11.78 -2.06
CA GLU A 13 3.11 13.08 -2.71
C GLU A 13 3.38 14.16 -1.66
N ASP A 14 4.50 14.88 -1.80
CA ASP A 14 4.91 15.98 -0.91
C ASP A 14 4.81 15.65 0.58
N ASP A 15 5.34 14.50 1.01
CA ASP A 15 5.28 13.95 2.38
C ASP A 15 3.93 13.39 2.87
N ILE A 16 2.90 13.44 2.02
CA ILE A 16 1.55 13.03 2.36
C ILE A 16 1.22 11.72 1.65
N LEU A 17 0.88 10.69 2.43
CA LEU A 17 0.29 9.47 1.88
C LEU A 17 -1.17 9.77 1.51
N LYS A 18 -1.48 9.62 0.22
CA LYS A 18 -2.79 9.90 -0.35
C LYS A 18 -3.45 8.65 -0.90
N ALA A 19 -4.77 8.69 -0.99
CA ALA A 19 -5.58 7.67 -1.63
C ALA A 19 -6.58 8.29 -2.60
N VAL A 20 -6.71 7.68 -3.78
CA VAL A 20 -7.78 7.96 -4.74
C VAL A 20 -8.70 6.75 -4.77
N GLU A 21 -10.00 7.00 -4.62
CA GLU A 21 -11.04 5.98 -4.76
C GLU A 21 -11.66 6.08 -6.16
N ASN A 22 -11.85 4.94 -6.83
CA ASN A 22 -12.58 4.81 -8.09
C ASN A 22 -12.14 5.81 -9.19
N ASN A 23 -10.84 6.10 -9.26
CA ASN A 23 -10.23 7.04 -10.21
C ASN A 23 -10.72 8.50 -10.08
N ASP A 24 -11.25 8.91 -8.92
CA ASP A 24 -11.51 10.33 -8.62
C ASP A 24 -10.22 11.08 -8.27
N ASP A 25 -9.39 11.30 -9.30
CA ASP A 25 -8.12 12.01 -9.17
C ASP A 25 -8.28 13.51 -8.81
N ALA A 26 -9.51 14.04 -8.90
CA ALA A 26 -9.79 15.42 -8.53
C ALA A 26 -9.88 15.61 -7.00
N ASN A 27 -10.20 14.54 -6.26
CA ASN A 27 -10.43 14.61 -4.81
C ASN A 27 -9.67 13.50 -4.05
N PRO A 28 -8.32 13.48 -4.07
CA PRO A 28 -7.56 12.52 -3.29
C PRO A 28 -7.75 12.74 -1.77
N TYR A 29 -7.90 11.65 -1.03
CA TYR A 29 -7.94 11.64 0.43
C TYR A 29 -6.53 11.70 1.00
N ASN A 30 -6.28 12.62 1.94
CA ASN A 30 -5.05 12.62 2.74
C ASN A 30 -5.18 11.60 3.87
N ILE A 31 -4.35 10.55 3.86
CA ILE A 31 -4.37 9.48 4.88
C ILE A 31 -3.45 9.83 6.04
N MET A 32 -2.21 10.23 5.75
CA MET A 32 -1.17 10.47 6.74
C MET A 32 -0.17 11.50 6.23
N PHE A 33 0.39 12.30 7.13
CA PHE A 33 1.38 13.34 6.86
C PHE A 33 2.74 12.94 7.43
N GLY A 34 3.82 13.56 6.92
CA GLY A 34 5.18 13.34 7.43
C GLY A 34 5.75 11.97 7.04
N ILE A 35 5.21 11.36 5.99
CA ILE A 35 5.72 10.11 5.42
C ILE A 35 6.86 10.44 4.46
N THR A 36 8.03 9.85 4.70
CA THR A 36 9.21 10.04 3.85
C THR A 36 9.45 8.87 2.91
N ASP A 37 8.90 7.69 3.22
CA ASP A 37 8.99 6.51 2.37
C ASP A 37 7.74 5.64 2.48
N PHE A 38 7.28 5.13 1.34
CA PHE A 38 6.17 4.18 1.22
C PHE A 38 6.55 3.10 0.23
N GLN A 39 6.58 1.86 0.70
CA GLN A 39 6.97 0.69 -0.10
C GLN A 39 5.92 -0.41 0.02
N VAL A 40 5.64 -1.05 -1.10
CA VAL A 40 4.79 -2.24 -1.18
C VAL A 40 5.61 -3.38 -1.74
N THR A 41 5.69 -4.47 -0.99
CA THR A 41 6.36 -5.70 -1.40
C THR A 41 5.34 -6.83 -1.45
N LEU A 42 5.29 -7.53 -2.58
CA LEU A 42 4.51 -8.75 -2.73
C LEU A 42 5.39 -9.93 -2.39
N HIS A 43 4.85 -10.83 -1.56
CA HIS A 43 5.43 -12.13 -1.29
C HIS A 43 4.67 -13.16 -2.13
N MET A 44 5.39 -13.88 -2.97
CA MET A 44 4.82 -14.85 -3.90
C MET A 44 4.80 -16.26 -3.28
N VAL A 45 3.89 -17.12 -3.73
CA VAL A 45 3.77 -18.51 -3.26
C VAL A 45 5.00 -19.37 -3.54
N ASP A 46 5.81 -18.99 -4.53
CA ASP A 46 7.09 -19.64 -4.86
C ASP A 46 8.26 -19.18 -3.97
N GLY A 47 8.00 -18.29 -3.01
CA GLY A 47 8.98 -17.74 -2.08
C GLY A 47 9.71 -16.49 -2.58
N SER A 48 9.50 -16.08 -3.83
CA SER A 48 10.06 -14.83 -4.37
C SER A 48 9.36 -13.59 -3.81
N THR A 49 10.03 -12.44 -3.92
CA THR A 49 9.46 -11.12 -3.61
C THR A 49 9.44 -10.24 -4.84
N LYS A 50 8.39 -9.44 -5.01
CA LYS A 50 8.27 -8.44 -6.07
C LYS A 50 7.93 -7.07 -5.50
N THR A 51 8.55 -6.02 -6.04
CA THR A 51 8.21 -4.61 -5.73
C THR A 51 7.45 -3.93 -6.87
N SER A 52 7.24 -4.64 -7.99
CA SER A 52 6.38 -4.25 -9.09
C SER A 52 5.46 -5.41 -9.46
N PHE A 53 4.25 -5.07 -9.89
CA PHE A 53 3.24 -6.03 -10.31
C PHE A 53 2.35 -5.36 -11.34
N ASP A 54 2.16 -6.00 -12.48
CA ASP A 54 1.31 -5.49 -13.55
C ASP A 54 0.09 -6.37 -13.80
N ARG A 55 -0.79 -5.92 -14.69
CA ARG A 55 -2.05 -6.62 -15.02
C ARG A 55 -1.86 -8.00 -15.66
N ASN A 56 -0.68 -8.29 -16.20
CA ASN A 56 -0.34 -9.56 -16.84
C ASN A 56 0.27 -10.54 -15.82
N ASP A 57 0.73 -10.05 -14.66
CA ASP A 57 1.19 -10.91 -13.60
C ASP A 57 0.03 -11.73 -13.01
N ASN A 58 0.34 -12.96 -12.58
CA ASN A 58 -0.66 -13.84 -11.98
C ASN A 58 -0.95 -13.43 -10.53
N TRP A 59 -2.11 -12.83 -10.28
CA TRP A 59 -2.50 -12.40 -8.93
C TRP A 59 -2.74 -13.58 -7.97
N THR A 60 -3.08 -14.76 -8.50
CA THR A 60 -3.33 -15.95 -7.66
C THR A 60 -2.05 -16.53 -7.05
N SER A 61 -0.87 -16.11 -7.53
CA SER A 61 0.40 -16.51 -6.94
C SER A 61 0.91 -15.54 -5.86
N ILE A 62 0.13 -14.53 -5.48
CA ILE A 62 0.47 -13.66 -4.34
C ILE A 62 0.09 -14.38 -3.04
N ALA A 63 1.09 -14.67 -2.21
CA ALA A 63 0.89 -15.23 -0.88
C ALA A 63 0.58 -14.16 0.18
N GLY A 64 1.11 -12.95 0.01
CA GLY A 64 0.84 -11.83 0.89
C GLY A 64 1.38 -10.51 0.36
N VAL A 65 0.92 -9.42 0.97
CA VAL A 65 1.35 -8.06 0.69
C VAL A 65 1.95 -7.50 1.96
N GLU A 66 3.18 -7.02 1.89
CA GLU A 66 3.84 -6.28 2.95
C GLU A 66 3.88 -4.80 2.58
N VAL A 67 3.41 -3.97 3.51
CA VAL A 67 3.42 -2.52 3.37
C VAL A 67 4.39 -1.98 4.41
N SER A 68 5.33 -1.15 3.98
CA SER A 68 6.27 -0.47 4.85
C SER A 68 6.12 1.04 4.68
N LEU A 69 6.06 1.75 5.81
CA LEU A 69 5.99 3.20 5.89
C LEU A 69 7.12 3.70 6.77
N THR A 70 7.83 4.72 6.31
CA THR A 70 8.77 5.48 7.14
C THR A 70 8.23 6.88 7.32
N ALA A 71 8.18 7.33 8.56
CA ALA A 71 7.79 8.68 8.93
C ALA A 71 8.95 9.38 9.65
N GLU A 72 9.03 10.70 9.47
CA GLU A 72 9.94 11.54 10.25
C GLU A 72 9.14 12.51 11.12
N GLU A 73 9.50 12.55 12.40
CA GLU A 73 8.93 13.48 13.37
C GLU A 73 10.06 14.11 14.19
N SER A 74 9.83 15.28 14.79
CA SER A 74 10.81 15.87 15.70
C SER A 74 10.37 15.68 17.15
N PHE A 75 11.24 15.08 17.97
CA PHE A 75 11.04 14.96 19.42
C PHE A 75 12.13 15.73 20.14
N ARG A 76 11.74 16.75 20.93
CA ARG A 76 12.67 17.64 21.64
C ARG A 76 13.72 18.32 20.74
N GLY A 77 13.33 18.64 19.50
CA GLY A 77 14.19 19.34 18.54
C GLY A 77 15.20 18.45 17.81
N ALA A 78 15.20 17.14 18.06
CA ALA A 78 15.95 16.17 17.26
C ALA A 78 15.00 15.47 16.28
N PRO A 79 15.39 15.31 14.99
CA PRO A 79 14.62 14.48 14.06
C PRO A 79 14.71 13.02 14.49
N MET A 80 13.58 12.33 14.43
CA MET A 80 13.43 10.91 14.70
C MET A 80 12.71 10.29 13.51
N SER A 81 13.35 9.28 12.93
CA SER A 81 12.75 8.46 11.87
C SER A 81 12.24 7.16 12.46
N ARG A 82 11.04 6.74 12.05
CA ARG A 82 10.46 5.46 12.43
C ARG A 82 9.87 4.77 11.22
N THR A 83 10.28 3.52 11.01
CA THR A 83 9.67 2.63 10.02
C THR A 83 8.74 1.66 10.72
N GLN A 84 7.56 1.45 10.14
CA GLN A 84 6.64 0.39 10.52
C GLN A 84 6.25 -0.41 9.29
N SER A 85 6.28 -1.73 9.42
CA SER A 85 5.90 -2.65 8.36
C SER A 85 4.79 -3.59 8.86
N SER A 86 3.84 -3.90 7.99
CA SER A 86 2.74 -4.83 8.28
C SER A 86 2.50 -5.74 7.07
N ARG A 87 2.19 -7.01 7.34
CA ARG A 87 1.91 -8.01 6.31
C ARG A 87 0.44 -8.42 6.34
N PHE A 88 -0.17 -8.46 5.17
CA PHE A 88 -1.56 -8.79 4.94
C PHE A 88 -1.67 -10.00 4.01
N PHE A 89 -2.67 -10.86 4.25
CA PHE A 89 -2.94 -12.04 3.44
C PHE A 89 -4.16 -11.81 2.58
N ILE A 90 -4.04 -12.09 1.28
CA ILE A 90 -5.12 -11.85 0.32
C ILE A 90 -6.20 -12.92 0.48
N ARG A 91 -7.46 -12.50 0.60
CA ARG A 91 -8.61 -13.40 0.52
C ARG A 91 -9.20 -13.34 -0.88
N ASN A 92 -9.28 -14.48 -1.56
CA ASN A 92 -9.98 -14.59 -2.82
C ASN A 92 -11.49 -14.70 -2.55
N ILE A 93 -12.24 -13.64 -2.86
CA ILE A 93 -13.70 -13.58 -2.68
C ILE A 93 -14.48 -13.92 -3.95
N LEU A 94 -13.79 -14.24 -5.05
CA LEU A 94 -14.39 -14.57 -6.34
C LEU A 94 -14.28 -16.07 -6.69
N SER A 95 -13.62 -16.87 -5.85
CA SER A 95 -13.64 -18.33 -5.96
C SER A 95 -14.92 -18.89 -5.35
N ASN A 96 -15.90 -19.20 -6.21
CA ASN A 96 -17.05 -20.04 -5.89
C ASN A 96 -17.25 -21.04 -7.03
#